data_AF-A0A2G4RCY7-F1
#
_entry.id   AF-A0A2G4RCY7-F1
#
_cell.length_a   1.000
_cell.length_b   1.000
_cell.length_c   1.000
_cell.angle_alpha   90.00
_cell.angle_beta   90.00
_cell.angle_gamma   90.00
#
_symmetry.space_group_name_H-M   'P 1'
#
loop_
_entity.id
_entity.type
_entity.pdbx_description
1 polymer ?
#
loop_
_entity_poly.entity_id
_entity_poly.type
_entity_poly.pdbx_seq_one_letter_code
_entity_poly.pdbx_strand_id
1 'polypeptide(L)'
;MIIQDFHGNFLSVVNGHLVSTRKKSDLGVMISGKNFIFYDKNQFENFSVCEGGRSVCGHAFAASINEDGNISFLHLETGKILSGIPCQEDHDYQVCGLRDEKYDWEIFSIHLESDAENIEDVIEERFFCNPGSITVAEITKIIESKLSDRKKKILLSALLAAFELDFQKPLCECIEKIDVFSKIIIDLLVDNEEIKKSLIELMLWMRLGRGEEYYYDISGKFLGFDKTSHSGYELNTEETLLHCLRRNISPIKKSCIVTTIKNEGVYILDWIAHHKAMGFEKIFIYSNDNTDNSDNLLKILSDKKIITWLKSTAAPGANAQGQSYSHALMFNKEILNYEWSAFVDMDEFFCVNKSKFFNINEFLLWHSQSREDCICINWCFVSPSNQSRFRQDPIFSRFDVYGGIDQHIKSCFRPHFFHGSHPHYPISSSIYNPIFVESDKSAHTSLLGPIRGEKAFSDFPTGSDAIVYHYFLKSAEEFVWKFSRNRGDYPNVVDDIYINIEDMVSFSSHFFQEYKQTHSNETGKLMLASREESIKEREKLLEDADILHAYNLILSSYKERMEKLLQLCKTYEGKYENCSRLLNIIEND
;
A
#
# COMPACT_ATOMS: atom_id res chain seq x y z
N MET A 1 11.15 -11.87 19.81
CA MET A 1 11.66 -12.43 21.09
C MET A 1 10.95 -11.72 22.22
N ILE A 2 10.38 -12.43 23.19
CA ILE A 2 9.80 -11.82 24.40
C ILE A 2 10.86 -11.90 25.50
N ILE A 3 11.35 -10.76 25.96
CA ILE A 3 12.39 -10.67 26.97
C ILE A 3 11.76 -10.03 28.20
N GLN A 4 11.88 -10.68 29.35
CA GLN A 4 11.39 -10.13 30.60
C GLN A 4 12.54 -9.39 31.29
N ASP A 5 12.36 -8.11 31.60
CA ASP A 5 13.38 -7.35 32.33
C ASP A 5 13.46 -7.75 33.82
N PHE A 6 14.44 -7.19 34.53
CA PHE A 6 14.68 -7.47 35.95
C PHE A 6 13.53 -7.03 36.87
N HIS A 7 12.59 -6.22 36.38
CA HIS A 7 11.39 -5.79 37.09
C HIS A 7 10.14 -6.61 36.70
N GLY A 8 10.29 -7.64 35.86
CA GLY A 8 9.21 -8.53 35.46
C GLY A 8 8.40 -8.05 34.26
N ASN A 9 8.86 -7.04 33.51
CA ASN A 9 8.13 -6.51 32.35
C ASN A 9 8.50 -7.25 31.06
N PHE A 10 7.50 -7.55 30.22
CA PHE A 10 7.72 -8.21 28.93
C PHE A 10 7.99 -7.18 27.81
N LEU A 11 9.18 -7.26 27.23
CA LEU A 11 9.63 -6.52 26.05
C LEU A 11 9.54 -7.40 24.82
N SER A 12 8.97 -6.88 23.73
CA SER A 12 8.90 -7.60 22.46
C SER A 12 9.89 -7.01 21.46
N VAL A 13 10.80 -7.87 21.01
CA VAL A 13 11.68 -7.56 19.87
C VAL A 13 11.02 -8.07 18.60
N VAL A 14 10.69 -7.15 17.70
CA VAL A 14 10.15 -7.41 16.36
C VAL A 14 11.07 -6.74 15.35
N ASN A 15 11.60 -7.51 14.39
CA ASN A 15 12.46 -7.03 13.30
C ASN A 15 13.68 -6.19 13.72
N GLY A 16 14.29 -6.47 14.88
CA GLY A 16 15.48 -5.74 15.36
C GLY A 16 15.18 -4.40 16.04
N HIS A 17 13.91 -4.04 16.21
CA HIS A 17 13.47 -2.86 16.95
C HIS A 17 12.87 -3.26 18.31
N LEU A 18 13.16 -2.46 19.33
CA LEU A 18 12.66 -2.64 20.69
C LEU A 18 11.33 -1.89 20.82
N VAL A 19 10.24 -2.62 21.02
CA VAL A 19 8.92 -2.02 21.23
C VAL A 19 8.52 -2.21 22.69
N SER A 20 8.44 -1.10 23.42
CA SER A 20 7.90 -1.05 24.78
C SER A 20 6.38 -1.14 24.76
N THR A 21 5.80 -1.93 25.67
CA THR A 21 4.35 -2.17 25.77
C THR A 21 3.61 -1.13 26.64
N ARG A 22 4.29 -0.09 27.15
CA ARG A 22 3.64 0.95 27.97
C ARG A 22 3.42 2.27 27.23
N LYS A 23 2.25 2.86 27.47
CA LYS A 23 1.92 4.24 27.11
C LYS A 23 2.97 5.22 27.68
N LYS A 24 3.64 5.92 26.76
CA LYS A 24 4.24 7.27 26.84
C LYS A 24 4.83 7.71 28.18
N SER A 25 6.16 7.82 28.22
CA SER A 25 6.89 8.62 29.18
C SER A 25 7.69 9.71 28.42
N ASP A 26 7.59 10.96 28.89
CA ASP A 26 8.20 12.18 28.32
C ASP A 26 9.64 11.94 27.78
N LEU A 27 9.92 12.16 26.48
CA LEU A 27 11.23 11.92 25.86
C LEU A 27 12.00 13.25 25.75
N GLY A 28 13.18 13.32 26.34
CA GLY A 28 14.14 14.40 26.11
C GLY A 28 15.14 14.05 25.02
N VAL A 29 15.62 15.06 24.30
CA VAL A 29 16.75 14.95 23.38
C VAL A 29 17.84 15.94 23.78
N MET A 30 19.04 15.44 24.03
CA MET A 30 20.22 16.24 24.31
C MET A 30 21.24 16.10 23.17
N ILE A 31 21.83 17.23 22.78
CA ILE A 31 22.84 17.30 21.73
C ILE A 31 24.17 17.69 22.37
N SER A 32 25.18 16.82 22.21
CA SER A 32 26.55 17.05 22.69
C SER A 32 27.52 16.77 21.54
N GLY A 33 28.12 17.83 20.99
CA GLY A 33 28.96 17.74 19.78
C GLY A 33 28.22 17.11 18.59
N LYS A 34 28.65 15.93 18.14
CA LYS A 34 28.04 15.18 17.02
C LYS A 34 26.94 14.18 17.45
N ASN A 35 26.73 14.00 18.76
CA ASN A 35 25.91 12.93 19.30
C ASN A 35 24.51 13.40 19.70
N PHE A 36 23.52 12.53 19.47
CA PHE A 36 22.15 12.70 19.93
C PHE A 36 21.86 11.68 21.05
N ILE A 37 21.35 12.16 22.17
CA ILE A 37 20.98 11.33 23.32
C ILE A 37 19.48 11.48 23.54
N PHE A 38 18.73 10.41 23.26
CA PHE A 38 17.29 10.32 23.53
C PHE A 38 17.08 9.65 24.88
N TYR A 39 16.39 10.31 25.81
CA TYR A 39 16.21 9.82 27.19
C TYR A 39 14.77 9.99 27.67
N ASP A 40 14.32 9.15 28.59
CA ASP A 40 13.05 9.34 29.30
C ASP A 40 13.25 10.32 30.48
N LYS A 41 12.41 11.36 30.53
CA LYS A 41 12.45 12.43 31.55
C LYS A 41 11.97 11.95 32.92
N ASN A 42 11.12 10.93 32.97
CA ASN A 42 10.60 10.34 34.21
C ASN A 42 11.41 9.11 34.64
N GLN A 43 12.23 8.57 33.75
CA GLN A 43 13.23 7.54 34.04
C GLN A 43 14.54 7.93 33.36
N PHE A 44 15.39 8.71 34.04
CA PHE A 44 16.76 9.00 33.60
C PHE A 44 17.62 7.74 33.39
N GLU A 45 17.08 6.57 33.72
CA GLU A 45 17.70 5.28 33.64
C GLU A 45 17.72 4.68 32.24
N ASN A 46 16.91 5.08 31.26
CA ASN A 46 16.93 4.42 29.94
C ASN A 46 17.13 5.41 28.77
N PHE A 47 18.19 5.20 27.98
CA PHE A 47 18.49 5.97 26.77
C PHE A 47 18.94 5.06 25.62
N SER A 48 18.80 5.54 24.38
CA SER A 48 19.32 4.88 23.17
C SER A 48 20.15 5.87 22.36
N VAL A 49 21.38 5.48 22.00
CA VAL A 49 22.27 6.28 21.16
C VAL A 49 22.24 5.74 19.74
N CYS A 50 22.06 6.63 18.76
CA CYS A 50 22.01 6.27 17.35
C CYS A 50 23.16 6.96 16.61
N GLU A 51 24.12 6.18 16.11
CA GLU A 51 25.15 6.62 15.17
C GLU A 51 25.31 5.56 14.07
N GLY A 52 25.09 5.94 12.81
CA GLY A 52 25.48 5.14 11.65
C GLY A 52 24.93 3.70 11.55
N GLY A 53 23.72 3.42 12.05
CA GLY A 53 23.04 2.13 11.83
C GLY A 53 23.34 1.01 12.84
N ARG A 54 23.82 1.34 14.05
CA ARG A 54 23.86 0.40 15.19
C ARG A 54 23.15 1.00 16.40
N SER A 55 22.34 0.19 17.09
CA SER A 55 21.65 0.55 18.35
C SER A 55 22.33 -0.14 19.53
N VAL A 56 22.54 0.61 20.61
CA VAL A 56 22.94 0.04 21.92
C VAL A 56 21.92 0.53 22.95
N CYS A 57 21.32 -0.41 23.68
CA CYS A 57 20.40 -0.14 24.78
C CYS A 57 21.15 -0.36 26.11
N GLY A 58 21.07 0.58 27.05
CA GLY A 58 21.72 0.47 28.35
C GLY A 58 21.30 1.57 29.33
N HIS A 59 21.50 1.31 30.63
CA HIS A 59 21.08 2.23 31.69
C HIS A 59 22.04 3.42 31.85
N ALA A 60 21.48 4.62 32.04
CA ALA A 60 22.07 5.93 32.40
C ALA A 60 23.58 6.17 32.19
N PHE A 61 23.96 6.91 31.13
CA PHE A 61 25.25 7.59 31.03
C PHE A 61 25.15 8.87 30.17
N ALA A 62 25.66 9.99 30.67
CA ALA A 62 26.05 11.11 29.82
C ALA A 62 27.55 10.97 29.50
N ALA A 63 27.91 11.05 28.21
CA ALA A 63 29.29 10.90 27.74
C ALA A 63 29.86 12.25 27.29
N SER A 64 31.09 12.54 27.72
CA SER A 64 31.93 13.63 27.19
C SER A 64 33.21 13.04 26.59
N ILE A 65 33.63 13.59 25.46
CA ILE A 65 34.95 13.33 24.85
C ILE A 65 35.80 14.55 25.13
N ASN A 66 36.86 14.39 25.90
CA ASN A 66 37.80 15.48 26.19
C ASN A 66 38.85 15.57 25.06
N GLU A 67 39.56 16.70 24.95
CA GLU A 67 40.41 17.06 23.80
C GLU A 67 41.53 16.05 23.47
N ASP A 68 41.84 15.10 24.35
CA ASP A 68 42.84 14.04 24.14
C ASP A 68 42.24 12.67 23.74
N GLY A 69 40.94 12.58 23.46
CA GLY A 69 40.29 11.37 22.91
C GLY A 69 39.78 10.33 23.92
N ASN A 70 39.73 10.66 25.22
CA ASN A 70 39.20 9.79 26.27
C ASN A 70 37.69 9.98 26.49
N ILE A 71 37.01 8.89 26.90
CA ILE A 71 35.56 8.89 27.19
C ILE A 71 35.35 8.85 28.71
N SER A 72 34.64 9.84 29.24
CA SER A 72 34.20 9.88 30.63
C SER A 72 32.68 9.83 30.75
N PHE A 73 32.21 9.21 31.83
CA PHE A 73 30.80 8.97 32.16
C PHE A 73 30.48 9.56 33.55
N LEU A 74 29.42 10.37 33.65
CA LEU A 74 28.93 10.90 34.93
C LEU A 74 27.72 10.09 35.42
N HIS A 75 27.81 9.53 36.62
CA HIS A 75 26.71 8.78 37.26
C HIS A 75 25.83 9.73 38.06
N LEU A 76 24.68 10.11 37.49
CA LEU A 76 23.86 11.23 37.98
C LEU A 76 23.14 10.98 39.31
N GLU A 77 22.95 9.73 39.73
CA GLU A 77 22.35 9.42 41.03
C GLU A 77 23.35 9.52 42.20
N THR A 78 24.64 9.38 41.93
CA THR A 78 25.70 9.34 42.97
C THR A 78 26.65 10.52 42.90
N GLY A 79 26.57 11.35 41.85
CA GLY A 79 27.45 12.50 41.61
C GLY A 79 28.90 12.14 41.29
N LYS A 80 29.20 10.88 40.95
CA LYS A 80 30.57 10.39 40.69
C LYS A 80 30.88 10.32 39.20
N ILE A 81 32.11 10.67 38.83
CA ILE A 81 32.66 10.61 37.46
C ILE A 81 33.47 9.32 37.30
N LEU A 82 33.29 8.62 36.17
CA LEU A 82 34.06 7.45 35.74
C LEU A 82 34.77 7.79 34.41
N SER A 83 36.04 7.42 34.25
CA SER A 83 36.86 7.73 33.07
C SER A 83 37.65 6.51 32.63
N GLY A 84 37.76 6.26 31.31
CA GLY A 84 38.67 5.28 30.72
C GLY A 84 39.66 5.92 29.74
N ILE A 85 40.94 5.53 29.79
CA ILE A 85 42.02 6.05 28.93
C ILE A 85 42.75 4.87 28.23
N PRO A 86 43.18 4.99 26.94
CA PRO A 86 43.95 3.96 26.24
C PRO A 86 45.44 3.99 26.64
N CYS A 87 46.12 2.84 26.56
CA CYS A 87 47.57 2.74 26.72
C CYS A 87 48.24 2.59 25.34
N GLN A 88 49.36 3.27 25.08
CA GLN A 88 50.21 2.99 23.93
C GLN A 88 51.44 2.17 24.37
N GLU A 89 51.54 0.98 23.77
CA GLU A 89 52.68 0.03 23.67
C GLU A 89 53.15 -0.60 25.01
N ASP A 90 52.89 -1.87 25.36
CA ASP A 90 52.43 -3.05 24.63
C ASP A 90 51.31 -3.77 25.43
N HIS A 91 50.17 -3.90 24.77
CA HIS A 91 49.05 -4.82 25.01
C HIS A 91 48.61 -5.14 26.46
N ASP A 92 47.84 -4.24 27.09
CA ASP A 92 46.57 -4.57 27.78
C ASP A 92 45.85 -3.30 28.27
N TYR A 93 44.54 -3.18 28.00
CA TYR A 93 43.67 -2.09 28.49
C TYR A 93 43.14 -2.44 29.88
N GLN A 94 43.12 -1.49 30.83
CA GLN A 94 42.39 -1.66 32.10
C GLN A 94 41.13 -0.80 32.13
N VAL A 95 39.98 -1.49 32.20
CA VAL A 95 38.65 -0.93 32.51
C VAL A 95 38.12 -1.73 33.70
N CYS A 96 37.75 -1.06 34.80
CA CYS A 96 36.86 -1.69 35.79
C CYS A 96 35.42 -1.35 35.43
N GLY A 97 34.79 -2.25 34.68
CA GLY A 97 33.36 -2.51 34.81
C GLY A 97 33.19 -3.70 35.74
N LEU A 98 32.28 -3.64 36.70
CA LEU A 98 31.87 -4.87 37.38
C LEU A 98 30.84 -5.60 36.51
N ARG A 99 31.19 -6.82 36.07
CA ARG A 99 30.32 -7.86 35.50
C ARG A 99 30.67 -9.26 36.06
N ASP A 100 29.62 -10.09 36.12
CA ASP A 100 29.45 -11.55 36.01
C ASP A 100 30.21 -12.65 36.79
N GLU A 101 31.38 -12.48 37.45
CA GLU A 101 31.86 -13.51 38.43
C GLU A 101 32.53 -12.91 39.69
N LYS A 102 32.27 -13.52 40.86
CA LYS A 102 32.61 -13.03 42.22
C LYS A 102 34.06 -13.34 42.63
N TYR A 103 34.90 -12.34 42.94
CA TYR A 103 35.97 -12.38 43.97
C TYR A 103 36.38 -10.97 44.47
N ASP A 104 37.01 -10.92 45.66
CA ASP A 104 37.24 -9.75 46.55
C ASP A 104 38.30 -8.70 46.08
N TRP A 105 38.10 -7.48 46.59
CA TRP A 105 38.58 -6.11 46.32
C TRP A 105 40.10 -5.78 46.42
N GLU A 106 40.58 -4.81 45.62
CA GLU A 106 41.78 -3.98 45.89
C GLU A 106 41.62 -2.50 45.46
N ILE A 107 42.37 -1.56 46.09
CA ILE A 107 42.21 -0.08 46.03
C ILE A 107 43.49 0.60 45.54
N PHE A 108 43.39 1.63 44.69
CA PHE A 108 44.46 2.65 44.55
C PHE A 108 43.90 4.08 44.35
N SER A 109 44.71 5.10 44.70
CA SER A 109 44.35 6.54 44.73
C SER A 109 45.23 7.36 43.80
N ILE A 110 44.68 8.40 43.16
CA ILE A 110 45.44 9.40 42.38
C ILE A 110 44.91 10.81 42.67
N HIS A 111 45.84 11.76 42.81
CA HIS A 111 45.60 13.17 43.13
C HIS A 111 45.53 14.07 41.88
N LEU A 112 44.82 15.19 42.00
CA LEU A 112 44.49 16.17 40.96
C LEU A 112 45.49 17.33 40.93
N GLU A 113 45.80 17.82 39.73
CA GLU A 113 46.22 19.21 39.53
C GLU A 113 45.35 19.90 38.45
N SER A 114 44.48 20.77 38.98
CA SER A 114 43.90 22.04 38.50
C SER A 114 43.48 22.31 37.04
N ASP A 115 42.25 22.86 36.99
CA ASP A 115 41.69 23.89 36.09
C ASP A 115 40.97 23.45 34.80
N ALA A 116 39.67 23.10 34.92
CA ALA A 116 38.68 23.29 33.85
C ALA A 116 37.28 23.59 34.43
N GLU A 117 36.68 24.68 33.94
CA GLU A 117 35.40 25.28 34.35
C GLU A 117 34.16 24.55 33.77
N ASN A 118 32.96 25.01 34.17
CA ASN A 118 31.63 24.37 34.17
C ASN A 118 31.12 23.57 32.93
N ILE A 119 30.34 22.53 33.24
CA ILE A 119 29.67 21.57 32.31
C ILE A 119 28.57 22.21 31.41
N GLU A 120 28.13 23.43 31.73
CA GLU A 120 27.09 24.15 30.98
C GLU A 120 27.57 24.62 29.61
N ASP A 121 28.89 24.73 29.41
CA ASP A 121 29.49 25.22 28.17
C ASP A 121 29.60 24.14 27.05
N VAL A 122 29.30 22.87 27.36
CA VAL A 122 29.43 21.73 26.41
C VAL A 122 28.11 21.38 25.69
N ILE A 123 26.97 21.88 26.18
CA ILE A 123 25.64 21.54 25.63
C ILE A 123 25.19 22.62 24.65
N GLU A 124 25.15 22.29 23.35
CA GLU A 124 24.79 23.26 22.31
C GLU A 124 23.32 23.71 22.39
N GLU A 125 22.36 22.77 22.47
CA GLU A 125 20.93 23.05 22.63
C GLU A 125 20.18 21.84 23.28
N ARG A 126 19.12 22.10 24.07
CA ARG A 126 18.25 21.06 24.66
C ARG A 126 16.84 21.11 24.08
N PHE A 127 16.36 19.97 23.59
CA PHE A 127 15.00 19.80 23.10
C PHE A 127 14.26 18.82 24.00
N PHE A 128 13.09 19.22 24.48
CA PHE A 128 12.21 18.35 25.25
C PHE A 128 10.98 18.12 24.37
N CYS A 129 10.66 16.87 24.06
CA CYS A 129 9.53 16.52 23.22
C CYS A 129 8.64 15.56 24.00
N ASN A 130 7.44 15.97 24.38
CA ASN A 130 6.52 15.01 24.98
C ASN A 130 6.02 14.05 23.89
N PRO A 131 6.24 12.73 23.97
CA PRO A 131 5.71 11.72 23.04
C PRO A 131 4.21 11.80 22.87
N GLY A 132 3.53 12.33 23.89
CA GLY A 132 2.10 12.53 23.94
C GLY A 132 1.58 13.78 23.27
N SER A 133 2.44 14.76 22.98
CA SER A 133 2.00 16.09 22.62
C SER A 133 3.10 16.89 21.92
N ILE A 134 3.73 16.34 20.87
CA ILE A 134 4.55 17.20 20.03
C ILE A 134 3.62 18.24 19.37
N THR A 135 4.04 19.50 19.37
CA THR A 135 3.27 20.63 18.87
C THR A 135 3.97 21.30 17.70
N VAL A 136 3.22 22.08 16.93
CA VAL A 136 3.78 22.99 15.91
C VAL A 136 4.88 23.87 16.50
N ALA A 137 4.76 24.28 17.78
CA ALA A 137 5.74 25.13 18.46
C ALA A 137 7.08 24.42 18.69
N GLU A 138 7.08 23.14 19.06
CA GLU A 138 8.33 22.37 19.24
C GLU A 138 9.03 22.11 17.91
N ILE A 139 8.27 21.81 16.85
CA ILE A 139 8.81 21.68 15.48
C ILE A 139 9.42 23.02 15.05
N THR A 140 8.70 24.12 15.27
CA THR A 140 9.17 25.49 14.95
C THR A 140 10.48 25.79 15.67
N LYS A 141 10.59 25.46 16.95
CA LYS A 141 11.81 25.65 17.75
C LYS A 141 13.00 24.89 17.19
N ILE A 142 12.82 23.68 16.66
CA ILE A 142 13.89 22.90 16.00
C ILE A 142 14.33 23.57 14.70
N ILE A 143 13.38 24.07 13.91
CA ILE A 143 13.68 24.72 12.63
C ILE A 143 14.41 26.06 12.84
N GLU A 144 13.98 26.87 13.79
CA GLU A 144 14.56 28.19 14.12
C GLU A 144 15.85 28.12 14.94
N SER A 145 16.21 26.93 15.39
CA SER A 145 17.36 26.68 16.23
C SER A 145 18.70 26.93 15.51
N LYS A 146 19.77 27.12 16.27
CA LYS A 146 21.13 27.34 15.72
C LYS A 146 21.81 26.06 15.24
N LEU A 147 21.12 24.91 15.34
CA LEU A 147 21.62 23.65 14.83
C LEU A 147 21.90 23.73 13.32
N SER A 148 22.89 22.95 12.86
CA SER A 148 23.11 22.77 11.43
C SER A 148 21.95 21.97 10.81
N ASP A 149 21.71 22.16 9.52
CA ASP A 149 20.65 21.46 8.78
C ASP A 149 20.76 19.94 8.89
N ARG A 150 21.99 19.41 8.88
CA ARG A 150 22.24 17.99 9.13
C ARG A 150 21.71 17.54 10.50
N LYS A 151 21.93 18.33 11.55
CA LYS A 151 21.45 18.01 12.90
C LYS A 151 19.92 18.14 13.00
N LYS A 152 19.34 19.16 12.36
CA LYS A 152 17.88 19.34 12.27
C LYS A 152 17.22 18.16 11.55
N LYS A 153 17.76 17.72 10.42
CA LYS A 153 17.29 16.56 9.66
C LYS A 153 17.25 15.29 10.51
N ILE A 154 18.36 14.97 11.18
CA ILE A 154 18.45 13.78 12.06
C ILE A 154 17.38 13.84 13.15
N LEU A 155 17.24 14.99 13.83
CA LEU A 155 16.26 15.16 14.90
C LEU A 155 14.83 14.99 14.39
N LEU A 156 14.45 15.66 13.30
CA LEU A 156 13.12 15.58 12.73
C LEU A 156 12.79 14.18 12.17
N SER A 157 13.77 13.51 11.55
CA SER A 157 13.60 12.12 11.08
C SER A 157 13.38 11.15 12.23
N ALA A 158 14.12 11.32 13.34
CA ALA A 158 13.94 10.50 14.53
C ALA A 158 12.58 10.73 15.19
N LEU A 159 12.12 11.97 15.28
CA LEU A 159 10.78 12.29 15.80
C LEU A 159 9.67 11.73 14.91
N LEU A 160 9.84 11.80 13.58
CA LEU A 160 8.90 11.21 12.65
C LEU A 160 8.79 9.72 12.88
N ALA A 161 9.91 8.99 12.96
CA ALA A 161 9.92 7.53 13.18
C ALA A 161 9.45 7.11 14.60
N ALA A 162 9.71 7.91 15.63
CA ALA A 162 9.43 7.53 17.02
C ALA A 162 7.99 7.85 17.48
N PHE A 163 7.35 8.86 16.88
CA PHE A 163 6.07 9.40 17.35
C PHE A 163 5.02 9.47 16.24
N GLU A 164 5.18 8.66 15.19
CA GLU A 164 4.47 8.72 13.90
C GLU A 164 3.04 9.25 14.02
N LEU A 165 2.18 8.61 14.82
CA LEU A 165 0.77 8.98 14.96
C LEU A 165 0.48 10.33 15.64
N ASP A 166 1.26 10.69 16.66
CA ASP A 166 1.06 11.90 17.45
C ASP A 166 1.81 13.11 16.85
N PHE A 167 2.92 12.85 16.15
CA PHE A 167 3.72 13.86 15.44
C PHE A 167 3.14 14.20 14.06
N GLN A 168 2.40 13.28 13.46
CA GLN A 168 1.73 13.42 12.16
C GLN A 168 0.94 14.71 12.02
N LYS A 169 -0.01 14.94 12.94
CA LYS A 169 -0.95 16.06 12.85
C LYS A 169 -0.25 17.42 12.98
N PRO A 170 0.59 17.67 14.01
CA PRO A 170 1.37 18.91 14.10
C PRO A 170 2.29 19.14 12.91
N LEU A 171 2.95 18.09 12.41
CA LEU A 171 3.82 18.21 11.24
C LEU A 171 3.03 18.58 9.98
N CYS A 172 1.84 18.01 9.80
CA CYS A 172 0.94 18.37 8.71
C CYS A 172 0.45 19.82 8.84
N GLU A 173 0.09 20.28 10.05
CA GLU A 173 -0.27 21.67 10.31
C GLU A 173 0.87 22.67 9.96
N CYS A 174 2.14 22.27 10.15
CA CYS A 174 3.30 23.06 9.70
C CYS A 174 3.40 23.12 8.17
N ILE A 175 3.09 22.02 7.49
CA ILE A 175 3.30 21.89 6.04
C ILE A 175 2.12 22.47 5.25
N GLU A 176 0.89 22.39 5.76
CA GLU A 176 -0.35 22.83 5.09
C GLU A 176 -0.37 24.32 4.70
N LYS A 177 0.42 25.17 5.37
CA LYS A 177 0.42 26.63 5.12
C LYS A 177 1.08 27.04 3.81
N ILE A 178 1.86 26.17 3.17
CA ILE A 178 2.67 26.46 1.97
C ILE A 178 3.42 27.79 2.11
N ASP A 179 4.15 27.92 3.21
CA ASP A 179 4.97 29.08 3.54
C ASP A 179 6.47 28.70 3.54
N VAL A 180 7.32 29.66 3.89
CA VAL A 180 8.77 29.45 4.00
C VAL A 180 9.10 28.28 4.94
N PHE A 181 8.31 28.06 6.00
CA PHE A 181 8.50 26.98 6.96
C PHE A 181 8.27 25.61 6.34
N SER A 182 7.15 25.45 5.62
CA SER A 182 6.83 24.20 4.92
C SER A 182 7.95 23.78 3.95
N LYS A 183 8.52 24.75 3.22
CA LYS A 183 9.63 24.51 2.29
C LYS A 183 10.89 24.05 3.03
N ILE A 184 11.25 24.69 4.15
CA ILE A 184 12.42 24.28 4.94
C ILE A 184 12.26 22.84 5.46
N ILE A 185 11.08 22.46 5.95
CA ILE A 185 10.83 21.09 6.44
C ILE A 185 11.00 20.08 5.30
N ILE A 186 10.45 20.36 4.12
CA ILE A 186 10.57 19.49 2.95
C ILE A 186 12.02 19.39 2.49
N ASP A 187 12.74 20.50 2.37
CA ASP A 187 14.15 20.54 1.95
C ASP A 187 15.08 19.84 2.96
N LEU A 188 14.73 19.84 4.25
CA LEU A 188 15.47 19.10 5.28
C LEU A 188 15.20 17.60 5.24
N LEU A 189 13.95 17.19 5.06
CA LEU A 189 13.54 15.79 5.25
C LEU A 189 13.55 14.96 3.97
N VAL A 190 13.44 15.58 2.79
CA VAL A 190 13.14 14.87 1.53
C VAL A 190 14.25 15.10 0.51
N ASP A 191 15.05 14.06 0.27
CA ASP A 191 16.07 14.05 -0.78
C ASP A 191 15.51 13.52 -2.10
N ASN A 192 14.48 12.67 -2.07
CA ASN A 192 13.87 12.10 -3.27
C ASN A 192 13.01 13.15 -4.00
N GLU A 193 13.44 13.51 -5.21
CA GLU A 193 12.78 14.55 -6.02
C GLU A 193 11.33 14.20 -6.42
N GLU A 194 10.99 12.92 -6.63
CA GLU A 194 9.61 12.52 -6.95
C GLU A 194 8.69 12.65 -5.72
N ILE A 195 9.17 12.28 -4.53
CA ILE A 195 8.42 12.48 -3.28
C ILE A 195 8.26 13.98 -2.99
N LYS A 196 9.33 14.76 -3.15
CA LYS A 196 9.32 16.22 -2.98
C LYS A 196 8.30 16.89 -3.89
N LYS A 197 8.30 16.53 -5.17
CA LYS A 197 7.32 17.02 -6.15
C LYS A 197 5.89 16.61 -5.76
N SER A 198 5.68 15.37 -5.37
CA SER A 198 4.36 14.85 -4.98
C SER A 198 3.81 15.55 -3.74
N LEU A 199 4.66 15.87 -2.75
CA LEU A 199 4.29 16.66 -1.58
C LEU A 199 3.81 18.06 -1.99
N ILE A 200 4.57 18.75 -2.83
CA ILE A 200 4.22 20.09 -3.32
C ILE A 200 2.91 20.04 -4.11
N GLU A 201 2.74 19.06 -5.01
CA GLU A 201 1.52 18.88 -5.79
C GLU A 201 0.30 18.61 -4.90
N LEU A 202 0.45 17.76 -3.87
CA LEU A 202 -0.60 17.46 -2.89
C LEU A 202 -1.02 18.74 -2.14
N MET A 203 -0.06 19.51 -1.65
CA MET A 203 -0.30 20.77 -0.92
C MET A 203 -1.01 21.80 -1.81
N LEU A 204 -0.53 22.00 -3.04
CA LEU A 204 -1.15 22.91 -4.00
C LEU A 204 -2.57 22.46 -4.34
N TRP A 205 -2.79 21.17 -4.55
CA TRP A 205 -4.10 20.60 -4.82
C TRP A 205 -5.08 20.82 -3.66
N MET A 206 -4.63 20.65 -2.41
CA MET A 206 -5.44 20.97 -1.22
C MET A 206 -5.85 22.45 -1.20
N ARG A 207 -4.91 23.36 -1.50
CA ARG A 207 -5.15 24.82 -1.52
C ARG A 207 -6.04 25.28 -2.66
N LEU A 208 -5.95 24.64 -3.82
CA LEU A 208 -6.70 24.97 -5.03
C LEU A 208 -8.10 24.33 -5.07
N GLY A 209 -8.59 23.79 -3.96
CA GLY A 209 -9.95 23.27 -3.84
C GLY A 209 -10.14 21.83 -4.33
N ARG A 210 -9.05 21.04 -4.39
CA ARG A 210 -9.08 19.59 -4.64
C ARG A 210 -9.76 19.18 -5.95
N GLY A 211 -9.49 19.94 -7.01
CA GLY A 211 -10.02 19.70 -8.35
C GLY A 211 -9.67 18.33 -8.91
N GLU A 212 -10.42 17.89 -9.91
CA GLU A 212 -10.22 16.60 -10.57
C GLU A 212 -9.68 16.78 -11.99
N GLU A 213 -8.68 15.97 -12.29
CA GLU A 213 -8.15 15.71 -13.61
C GLU A 213 -8.68 14.35 -14.09
N TYR A 214 -8.75 14.21 -15.41
CA TYR A 214 -9.30 13.02 -16.04
C TYR A 214 -8.24 12.20 -16.79
N TYR A 215 -7.01 12.71 -16.85
CA TYR A 215 -5.90 12.05 -17.51
C TYR A 215 -4.59 12.33 -16.78
N TYR A 216 -3.81 11.27 -16.56
CA TYR A 216 -2.45 11.35 -16.04
C TYR A 216 -1.53 10.50 -16.89
N ASP A 217 -0.45 11.09 -17.41
CA ASP A 217 0.66 10.34 -17.99
C ASP A 217 1.74 10.12 -16.93
N ILE A 218 1.78 8.88 -16.43
CA ILE A 218 2.76 8.41 -15.45
C ILE A 218 3.77 7.43 -16.07
N SER A 219 3.79 7.30 -17.39
CA SER A 219 4.75 6.45 -18.11
C SER A 219 6.19 6.85 -17.78
N GLY A 220 7.02 5.86 -17.48
CA GLY A 220 8.41 6.05 -17.07
C GLY A 220 8.63 6.76 -15.73
N LYS A 221 7.57 7.12 -15.00
CA LYS A 221 7.65 7.71 -13.66
C LYS A 221 7.40 6.64 -12.60
N PHE A 222 7.84 6.94 -11.37
CA PHE A 222 7.64 6.07 -10.20
C PHE A 222 8.15 4.63 -10.40
N LEU A 223 9.18 4.45 -11.23
CA LEU A 223 9.81 3.15 -11.46
C LEU A 223 10.41 2.64 -10.14
N GLY A 224 10.05 1.41 -9.74
CA GLY A 224 10.51 0.80 -8.49
C GLY A 224 9.70 1.13 -7.24
N PHE A 225 8.59 1.89 -7.36
CA PHE A 225 7.64 2.13 -6.26
C PHE A 225 6.64 1.00 -6.05
N ASP A 226 6.62 -0.02 -6.91
CA ASP A 226 5.87 -1.27 -6.70
C ASP A 226 6.19 -1.93 -5.35
N LYS A 227 7.34 -1.59 -4.76
CA LYS A 227 7.77 -2.04 -3.44
C LYS A 227 6.79 -1.76 -2.31
N THR A 228 6.06 -0.64 -2.35
CA THR A 228 5.09 -0.33 -1.27
C THR A 228 3.92 -1.30 -1.26
N SER A 229 3.68 -2.00 -2.36
CA SER A 229 2.66 -3.04 -2.48
C SER A 229 3.15 -4.43 -2.03
N HIS A 230 4.43 -4.58 -1.65
CA HIS A 230 4.93 -5.84 -1.07
C HIS A 230 4.53 -5.98 0.40
N SER A 231 4.13 -7.20 0.77
CA SER A 231 3.83 -7.53 2.16
C SER A 231 5.07 -7.34 3.05
N GLY A 232 4.89 -6.64 4.18
CA GLY A 232 5.96 -6.33 5.12
C GLY A 232 6.88 -5.17 4.71
N TYR A 233 6.55 -4.44 3.63
CA TYR A 233 7.28 -3.20 3.31
C TYR A 233 7.01 -2.12 4.36
N GLU A 234 8.09 -1.58 4.93
CA GLU A 234 8.04 -0.45 5.85
C GLU A 234 8.53 0.81 5.12
N LEU A 235 7.76 1.89 5.27
CA LEU A 235 8.04 3.17 4.63
C LEU A 235 9.33 3.78 5.19
N ASN A 236 10.14 4.37 4.33
CA ASN A 236 11.25 5.22 4.80
C ASN A 236 10.72 6.58 5.28
N THR A 237 11.58 7.39 5.92
CA THR A 237 11.22 8.71 6.48
C THR A 237 10.45 9.61 5.49
N GLU A 238 10.87 9.67 4.22
CA GLU A 238 10.30 10.55 3.21
C GLU A 238 8.92 10.04 2.76
N GLU A 239 8.78 8.73 2.59
CA GLU A 239 7.51 8.07 2.26
C GLU A 239 6.52 8.15 3.43
N THR A 240 7.01 7.98 4.67
CA THR A 240 6.23 8.19 5.89
C THR A 240 5.69 9.61 5.91
N LEU A 241 6.52 10.64 5.63
CA LEU A 241 6.07 12.04 5.58
C LEU A 241 4.92 12.24 4.57
N LEU A 242 5.06 11.70 3.36
CA LEU A 242 4.02 11.79 2.33
C LEU A 242 2.74 11.06 2.76
N HIS A 243 2.86 9.83 3.26
CA HIS A 243 1.72 9.04 3.74
C HIS A 243 0.99 9.73 4.91
N CYS A 244 1.74 10.31 5.85
CA CYS A 244 1.25 11.10 6.98
C CYS A 244 0.36 12.27 6.53
N LEU A 245 0.82 13.04 5.54
CA LEU A 245 0.05 14.16 4.98
C LEU A 245 -1.23 13.67 4.29
N ARG A 246 -1.12 12.63 3.45
CA ARG A 246 -2.26 12.04 2.75
C ARG A 246 -3.34 11.56 3.72
N ARG A 247 -2.93 10.97 4.86
CA ARG A 247 -3.84 10.45 5.89
C ARG A 247 -4.68 11.53 6.58
N ASN A 248 -4.15 12.75 6.71
CA ASN A 248 -4.87 13.86 7.36
C ASN A 248 -5.93 14.52 6.46
N ILE A 249 -6.00 14.14 5.19
CA ILE A 249 -6.97 14.69 4.25
C ILE A 249 -8.33 14.04 4.48
N SER A 250 -9.30 14.79 5.01
CA SER A 250 -10.67 14.29 5.13
C SER A 250 -11.32 14.11 3.74
N PRO A 251 -11.97 12.97 3.47
CA PRO A 251 -12.70 12.76 2.22
C PRO A 251 -13.90 13.69 2.11
N ILE A 252 -14.27 14.05 0.88
CA ILE A 252 -15.41 14.90 0.54
C ILE A 252 -16.45 14.20 -0.35
N LYS A 253 -16.14 12.98 -0.77
CA LYS A 253 -16.93 12.08 -1.62
C LYS A 253 -16.95 10.68 -1.01
N LYS A 254 -17.83 9.80 -1.50
CA LYS A 254 -18.12 8.51 -0.88
C LYS A 254 -17.27 7.39 -1.43
N SER A 255 -17.31 7.14 -2.73
CA SER A 255 -16.72 5.92 -3.28
C SER A 255 -16.03 6.13 -4.62
N CYS A 256 -14.89 5.48 -4.77
CA CYS A 256 -14.24 5.30 -6.06
C CYS A 256 -13.88 3.83 -6.27
N ILE A 257 -13.54 3.49 -7.50
CA ILE A 257 -13.07 2.17 -7.88
C ILE A 257 -11.84 2.30 -8.76
N VAL A 258 -10.88 1.40 -8.57
CA VAL A 258 -9.59 1.36 -9.23
C VAL A 258 -9.43 0.01 -9.89
N THR A 259 -9.03 0.02 -11.17
CA THR A 259 -8.65 -1.20 -11.91
C THR A 259 -7.39 -0.94 -12.74
N THR A 260 -6.70 -2.03 -13.08
CA THR A 260 -5.65 -2.06 -14.10
C THR A 260 -6.13 -2.76 -15.35
N ILE A 261 -5.58 -2.44 -16.52
CA ILE A 261 -5.94 -3.08 -17.80
C ILE A 261 -4.71 -3.36 -18.67
N LYS A 262 -4.68 -4.56 -19.25
CA LYS A 262 -3.79 -4.96 -20.35
C LYS A 262 -4.60 -5.71 -21.41
N ASN A 263 -4.85 -5.13 -22.58
CA ASN A 263 -5.52 -5.78 -23.70
C ASN A 263 -6.90 -6.39 -23.34
N GLU A 264 -7.71 -5.66 -22.58
CA GLU A 264 -9.06 -6.09 -22.16
C GLU A 264 -10.14 -5.16 -22.71
N GLY A 265 -9.86 -4.51 -23.84
CA GLY A 265 -10.68 -3.46 -24.42
C GLY A 265 -12.13 -3.87 -24.66
N VAL A 266 -12.34 -5.14 -25.02
CA VAL A 266 -13.66 -5.70 -25.30
C VAL A 266 -14.60 -5.67 -24.08
N TYR A 267 -14.06 -5.57 -22.86
CA TYR A 267 -14.83 -5.58 -21.60
C TYR A 267 -14.99 -4.19 -20.94
N ILE A 268 -14.25 -3.17 -21.40
CA ILE A 268 -14.19 -1.84 -20.76
C ILE A 268 -15.58 -1.25 -20.55
N LEU A 269 -16.44 -1.29 -21.57
CA LEU A 269 -17.75 -0.65 -21.50
C LEU A 269 -18.71 -1.37 -20.54
N ASP A 270 -18.66 -2.71 -20.50
CA ASP A 270 -19.47 -3.51 -19.58
C ASP A 270 -19.07 -3.24 -18.12
N TRP A 271 -17.76 -3.21 -17.86
CA TRP A 271 -17.21 -2.97 -16.54
C TRP A 271 -17.51 -1.55 -16.04
N ILE A 272 -17.33 -0.52 -16.88
CA ILE A 272 -17.65 0.86 -16.53
C ILE A 272 -19.16 1.01 -16.28
N ALA A 273 -19.98 0.49 -17.18
CA ALA A 273 -21.43 0.60 -17.06
C ALA A 273 -21.95 -0.04 -15.78
N HIS A 274 -21.45 -1.24 -15.45
CA HIS A 274 -21.83 -1.93 -14.22
C HIS A 274 -21.49 -1.14 -12.96
N HIS A 275 -20.24 -0.70 -12.83
CA HIS A 275 -19.80 -0.01 -11.61
C HIS A 275 -20.41 1.40 -11.47
N LYS A 276 -20.71 2.08 -12.60
CA LYS A 276 -21.52 3.31 -12.58
C LYS A 276 -22.96 3.03 -12.14
N ALA A 277 -23.59 2.00 -12.69
CA ALA A 277 -24.95 1.60 -12.30
C ALA A 277 -25.04 1.15 -10.83
N MET A 278 -23.98 0.53 -10.30
CA MET A 278 -23.85 0.17 -8.89
C MET A 278 -23.70 1.39 -7.96
N GLY A 279 -23.31 2.54 -8.50
CA GLY A 279 -23.28 3.83 -7.81
C GLY A 279 -21.89 4.34 -7.43
N PHE A 280 -20.80 3.76 -7.93
CA PHE A 280 -19.47 4.33 -7.73
C PHE A 280 -19.38 5.75 -8.32
N GLU A 281 -18.88 6.70 -7.53
CA GLU A 281 -18.85 8.11 -7.94
C GLU A 281 -17.69 8.44 -8.88
N LYS A 282 -16.65 7.59 -8.91
CA LYS A 282 -15.44 7.78 -9.71
C LYS A 282 -14.79 6.46 -10.08
N ILE A 283 -14.27 6.42 -11.29
CA ILE A 283 -13.57 5.28 -11.86
C ILE A 283 -12.16 5.73 -12.23
N PHE A 284 -11.15 5.06 -11.67
CA PHE A 284 -9.74 5.20 -12.05
C PHE A 284 -9.32 3.95 -12.81
N ILE A 285 -8.80 4.12 -14.03
CA ILE A 285 -8.30 3.02 -14.86
C ILE A 285 -6.83 3.26 -15.15
N TYR A 286 -5.98 2.32 -14.73
CA TYR A 286 -4.56 2.29 -15.05
C TYR A 286 -4.32 1.39 -16.25
N SER A 287 -3.81 1.92 -17.37
CA SER A 287 -3.40 1.08 -18.49
C SER A 287 -1.93 0.70 -18.41
N ASN A 288 -1.61 -0.48 -18.94
CA ASN A 288 -0.24 -0.97 -19.05
C ASN A 288 0.07 -1.37 -20.51
N ASP A 289 0.45 -0.40 -21.33
CA ASP A 289 0.92 -0.63 -22.72
C ASP A 289 -0.05 -1.44 -23.61
N ASN A 290 -1.32 -1.05 -23.70
CA ASN A 290 -2.31 -1.77 -24.50
C ASN A 290 -1.95 -1.77 -26.00
N THR A 291 -2.24 -2.88 -26.68
CA THR A 291 -2.04 -3.07 -28.13
C THR A 291 -3.32 -3.48 -28.86
N ASP A 292 -4.47 -3.49 -28.18
CA ASP A 292 -5.79 -3.89 -28.73
C ASP A 292 -6.73 -2.70 -29.01
N ASN A 293 -6.18 -1.48 -29.15
CA ASN A 293 -6.91 -0.20 -29.23
C ASN A 293 -7.61 0.27 -27.94
N SER A 294 -7.42 -0.39 -26.79
CA SER A 294 -7.98 0.06 -25.50
C SER A 294 -7.65 1.52 -25.18
N ASP A 295 -6.39 1.93 -25.39
CA ASP A 295 -5.94 3.30 -25.05
C ASP A 295 -6.70 4.40 -25.81
N ASN A 296 -7.14 4.13 -27.04
CA ASN A 296 -7.95 5.08 -27.82
C ASN A 296 -9.34 5.27 -27.18
N LEU A 297 -9.98 4.16 -26.79
CA LEU A 297 -11.26 4.22 -26.08
C LEU A 297 -11.11 4.88 -24.71
N LEU A 298 -10.06 4.55 -23.95
CA LEU A 298 -9.78 5.16 -22.64
C LEU A 298 -9.57 6.68 -22.75
N LYS A 299 -8.87 7.15 -23.80
CA LYS A 299 -8.70 8.59 -24.07
C LYS A 299 -10.05 9.28 -24.31
N ILE A 300 -10.91 8.70 -25.14
CA ILE A 300 -12.24 9.26 -25.43
C ILE A 300 -13.11 9.31 -24.17
N LEU A 301 -13.12 8.23 -23.38
CA LEU A 301 -13.86 8.18 -22.11
C LEU A 301 -13.34 9.20 -21.09
N SER A 302 -12.01 9.40 -21.04
CA SER A 302 -11.34 10.40 -20.21
C SER A 302 -11.68 11.84 -20.65
N ASP A 303 -11.63 12.15 -21.94
CA ASP A 303 -11.99 13.47 -22.48
C ASP A 303 -13.46 13.83 -22.21
N LYS A 304 -14.33 12.81 -22.24
CA LYS A 304 -15.75 12.93 -21.88
C LYS A 304 -15.99 12.90 -20.36
N LYS A 305 -14.93 12.86 -19.54
CA LYS A 305 -14.96 12.90 -18.07
C LYS A 305 -15.73 11.73 -17.42
N ILE A 306 -15.82 10.59 -18.10
CA ILE A 306 -16.50 9.39 -17.62
C ILE A 306 -15.60 8.62 -16.63
N ILE A 307 -14.30 8.63 -16.90
CA ILE A 307 -13.26 7.99 -16.09
C ILE A 307 -12.09 8.95 -15.89
N THR A 308 -11.24 8.66 -14.92
CA THR A 308 -9.86 9.16 -14.91
C THR A 308 -8.94 8.06 -15.43
N TRP A 309 -8.28 8.34 -16.55
CA TRP A 309 -7.32 7.43 -17.16
C TRP A 309 -5.89 7.76 -16.70
N LEU A 310 -5.20 6.76 -16.14
CA LEU A 310 -3.80 6.85 -15.79
C LEU A 310 -3.01 5.95 -16.74
N LYS A 311 -2.25 6.56 -17.65
CA LYS A 311 -1.38 5.83 -18.57
C LYS A 311 -0.10 5.46 -17.85
N SER A 312 0.16 4.15 -17.72
CA SER A 312 1.38 3.60 -17.14
C SER A 312 2.11 2.71 -18.15
N THR A 313 3.39 2.49 -17.89
CA THR A 313 4.27 1.58 -18.65
C THR A 313 5.03 0.72 -17.67
N ALA A 314 5.08 -0.59 -17.89
CA ALA A 314 5.86 -1.50 -17.07
C ALA A 314 7.05 -2.07 -17.84
N ALA A 315 8.22 -2.09 -17.21
CA ALA A 315 9.36 -2.81 -17.76
C ALA A 315 9.07 -4.32 -17.81
N PRO A 316 9.64 -5.07 -18.77
CA PRO A 316 9.54 -6.53 -18.75
C PRO A 316 9.99 -7.11 -17.41
N GLY A 317 9.17 -8.00 -16.84
CA GLY A 317 9.37 -8.63 -15.54
C GLY A 317 8.95 -7.80 -14.32
N ALA A 318 8.49 -6.55 -14.50
CA ALA A 318 8.09 -5.67 -13.39
C ALA A 318 6.63 -5.88 -12.98
N ASN A 319 6.31 -5.80 -11.69
CA ASN A 319 4.92 -5.91 -11.23
C ASN A 319 4.12 -4.63 -11.57
N ALA A 320 3.51 -4.61 -12.76
CA ALA A 320 2.76 -3.47 -13.28
C ALA A 320 1.52 -3.13 -12.43
N GLN A 321 0.84 -4.15 -11.89
CA GLN A 321 -0.31 -3.96 -11.03
C GLN A 321 0.10 -3.36 -9.69
N GLY A 322 1.15 -3.91 -9.07
CA GLY A 322 1.75 -3.36 -7.85
C GLY A 322 2.22 -1.91 -8.03
N GLN A 323 2.87 -1.59 -9.16
CA GLN A 323 3.24 -0.21 -9.50
C GLN A 323 2.02 0.72 -9.56
N SER A 324 0.94 0.27 -10.20
CA SER A 324 -0.29 1.05 -10.34
C SER A 324 -0.98 1.29 -9.00
N TYR A 325 -1.01 0.27 -8.14
CA TYR A 325 -1.62 0.35 -6.81
C TYR A 325 -0.79 1.19 -5.83
N SER A 326 0.53 1.04 -5.87
CA SER A 326 1.46 1.93 -5.18
C SER A 326 1.28 3.38 -5.62
N HIS A 327 1.15 3.63 -6.94
CA HIS A 327 0.83 4.97 -7.43
C HIS A 327 -0.51 5.48 -6.92
N ALA A 328 -1.56 4.64 -6.97
CA ALA A 328 -2.88 5.02 -6.46
C ALA A 328 -2.84 5.46 -4.99
N LEU A 329 -2.10 4.73 -4.16
CA LEU A 329 -2.13 4.94 -2.71
C LEU A 329 -1.07 5.91 -2.18
N MET A 330 0.02 6.14 -2.90
CA MET A 330 1.07 7.10 -2.50
C MET A 330 1.03 8.42 -3.26
N PHE A 331 0.62 8.43 -4.52
CA PHE A 331 0.85 9.58 -5.40
C PHE A 331 -0.43 10.16 -6.00
N ASN A 332 -1.43 9.33 -6.31
CA ASN A 332 -2.72 9.85 -6.78
C ASN A 332 -3.41 10.61 -5.63
N LYS A 333 -3.47 11.93 -5.75
CA LYS A 333 -4.10 12.84 -4.80
C LYS A 333 -5.64 12.78 -4.85
N GLU A 334 -6.23 12.53 -6.03
CA GLU A 334 -7.68 12.53 -6.20
C GLU A 334 -8.39 11.39 -5.48
N ILE A 335 -7.72 10.24 -5.31
CA ILE A 335 -8.30 9.12 -4.56
C ILE A 335 -8.67 9.53 -3.12
N LEU A 336 -7.98 10.53 -2.56
CA LEU A 336 -8.18 11.03 -1.19
C LEU A 336 -9.45 11.90 -1.06
N ASN A 337 -10.09 12.27 -2.17
CA ASN A 337 -11.42 12.85 -2.12
C ASN A 337 -12.47 11.82 -1.67
N TYR A 338 -12.20 10.51 -1.83
CA TYR A 338 -13.18 9.45 -1.61
C TYR A 338 -12.94 8.73 -0.29
N GLU A 339 -14.01 8.52 0.46
CA GLU A 339 -13.98 7.81 1.74
C GLU A 339 -13.57 6.34 1.57
N TRP A 340 -14.06 5.70 0.51
CA TRP A 340 -13.82 4.30 0.19
C TRP A 340 -13.29 4.14 -1.23
N SER A 341 -12.38 3.19 -1.42
CA SER A 341 -11.87 2.77 -2.72
C SER A 341 -11.95 1.27 -2.85
N ALA A 342 -12.64 0.78 -3.88
CA ALA A 342 -12.60 -0.63 -4.28
C ALA A 342 -11.46 -0.86 -5.27
N PHE A 343 -10.66 -1.90 -5.05
CA PHE A 343 -9.62 -2.34 -5.98
C PHE A 343 -10.05 -3.68 -6.55
N VAL A 344 -10.48 -3.68 -7.81
CA VAL A 344 -10.99 -4.88 -8.52
C VAL A 344 -10.45 -4.92 -9.94
N ASP A 345 -10.34 -6.12 -10.50
CA ASP A 345 -9.82 -6.35 -11.85
C ASP A 345 -10.91 -6.10 -12.92
N MET A 346 -10.49 -5.97 -14.18
CA MET A 346 -11.38 -5.72 -15.32
C MET A 346 -12.38 -6.87 -15.60
N ASP A 347 -12.15 -8.05 -15.02
CA ASP A 347 -13.05 -9.21 -15.09
C ASP A 347 -13.83 -9.47 -13.78
N GLU A 348 -13.82 -8.51 -12.86
CA GLU A 348 -14.48 -8.59 -11.56
C GLU A 348 -15.61 -7.56 -11.43
N PHE A 349 -16.77 -8.00 -10.94
CA PHE A 349 -17.98 -7.18 -10.87
C PHE A 349 -18.52 -7.14 -9.44
N PHE A 350 -18.39 -5.98 -8.79
CA PHE A 350 -18.83 -5.78 -7.41
C PHE A 350 -20.35 -5.59 -7.34
N CYS A 351 -21.05 -6.47 -6.64
CA CYS A 351 -22.48 -6.34 -6.39
C CYS A 351 -22.80 -6.25 -4.89
N VAL A 352 -23.79 -5.42 -4.55
CA VAL A 352 -24.38 -5.36 -3.20
C VAL A 352 -25.77 -5.97 -3.18
N ASN A 353 -26.23 -6.32 -1.98
CA ASN A 353 -27.59 -6.78 -1.76
C ASN A 353 -28.61 -5.66 -1.91
N LYS A 354 -29.19 -5.56 -3.12
CA LYS A 354 -30.23 -4.57 -3.45
C LYS A 354 -31.52 -4.67 -2.64
N SER A 355 -31.76 -5.79 -1.93
CA SER A 355 -32.88 -5.88 -0.98
C SER A 355 -32.60 -5.16 0.35
N LYS A 356 -31.33 -4.86 0.65
CA LYS A 356 -30.88 -4.14 1.85
C LYS A 356 -30.35 -2.73 1.56
N PHE A 357 -29.69 -2.55 0.41
CA PHE A 357 -29.00 -1.31 0.04
C PHE A 357 -29.39 -0.90 -1.38
N PHE A 358 -29.83 0.34 -1.60
CA PHE A 358 -30.20 0.79 -2.95
C PHE A 358 -29.00 0.79 -3.91
N ASN A 359 -27.81 1.11 -3.42
CA ASN A 359 -26.56 1.17 -4.18
C ASN A 359 -25.33 0.94 -3.27
N ILE A 360 -24.13 0.97 -3.85
CA ILE A 360 -22.88 0.79 -3.11
C ILE A 360 -22.66 1.85 -2.01
N ASN A 361 -23.10 3.10 -2.21
CA ASN A 361 -22.87 4.16 -1.24
C ASN A 361 -23.69 3.97 0.04
N GLU A 362 -24.88 3.36 -0.04
CA GLU A 362 -25.64 2.97 1.16
C GLU A 362 -24.97 1.82 1.92
N PHE A 363 -24.45 0.82 1.20
CA PHE A 363 -23.65 -0.25 1.79
C PHE A 363 -22.41 0.30 2.52
N LEU A 364 -21.68 1.21 1.88
CA LEU A 364 -20.50 1.84 2.47
C LEU A 364 -20.85 2.80 3.61
N LEU A 365 -21.99 3.48 3.54
CA LEU A 365 -22.49 4.29 4.65
C LEU A 365 -22.79 3.43 5.88
N TRP A 366 -23.40 2.25 5.68
CA TRP A 366 -23.62 1.29 6.75
C TRP A 366 -22.29 0.86 7.39
N HIS A 367 -21.27 0.52 6.59
CA HIS A 367 -19.90 0.25 7.07
C HIS A 367 -19.21 1.48 7.69
N SER A 368 -19.66 2.70 7.42
CA SER A 368 -19.09 3.90 8.05
C SER A 368 -19.69 4.22 9.43
N GLN A 369 -20.69 3.46 9.89
CA GLN A 369 -21.30 3.61 11.22
C GLN A 369 -20.45 3.02 12.36
N SER A 370 -19.41 2.27 12.01
CA SER A 370 -18.46 1.65 12.93
C SER A 370 -17.03 1.95 12.45
N ARG A 371 -16.03 1.43 13.17
CA ARG A 371 -14.61 1.65 12.84
C ARG A 371 -14.09 0.50 11.97
N GLU A 372 -14.50 0.46 10.71
CA GLU A 372 -13.97 -0.43 9.68
C GLU A 372 -13.03 0.35 8.74
N ASP A 373 -11.87 -0.23 8.47
CA ASP A 373 -10.87 0.36 7.57
C ASP A 373 -10.79 -0.38 6.22
N CYS A 374 -11.12 -1.67 6.20
CA CYS A 374 -11.16 -2.51 5.01
C CYS A 374 -12.33 -3.51 5.08
N ILE A 375 -13.10 -3.59 4.00
CA ILE A 375 -14.18 -4.56 3.79
C ILE A 375 -13.67 -5.60 2.79
N CYS A 376 -13.57 -6.85 3.24
CA CYS A 376 -13.27 -8.02 2.46
C CYS A 376 -14.55 -8.53 1.79
N ILE A 377 -14.49 -8.75 0.48
CA ILE A 377 -15.63 -9.15 -0.35
C ILE A 377 -15.24 -10.44 -1.06
N ASN A 378 -15.92 -11.54 -0.72
CA ASN A 378 -15.64 -12.83 -1.31
C ASN A 378 -15.96 -12.88 -2.81
N TRP A 379 -15.17 -13.67 -3.53
CA TRP A 379 -15.43 -14.00 -4.92
C TRP A 379 -16.61 -14.97 -5.07
N CYS A 380 -17.21 -14.91 -6.25
CA CYS A 380 -18.03 -15.97 -6.81
C CYS A 380 -17.61 -16.16 -8.27
N PHE A 381 -17.03 -17.32 -8.59
CA PHE A 381 -16.65 -17.63 -9.96
C PHE A 381 -17.90 -17.73 -10.85
N VAL A 382 -17.80 -17.18 -12.06
CA VAL A 382 -18.84 -17.31 -13.08
C VAL A 382 -18.39 -18.30 -14.15
N SER A 383 -19.22 -19.31 -14.39
CA SER A 383 -18.93 -20.39 -15.32
C SER A 383 -18.96 -19.91 -16.78
N PRO A 384 -18.19 -20.54 -17.69
CA PRO A 384 -18.27 -20.33 -19.14
C PRO A 384 -19.66 -20.48 -19.75
N SER A 385 -20.62 -21.09 -19.04
CA SER A 385 -22.01 -21.24 -19.49
C SER A 385 -22.12 -21.89 -20.88
N ASN A 386 -21.28 -22.91 -21.13
CA ASN A 386 -21.14 -23.61 -22.42
C ASN A 386 -20.79 -22.73 -23.63
N GLN A 387 -20.31 -21.49 -23.45
CA GLN A 387 -19.98 -20.63 -24.57
C GLN A 387 -18.59 -20.90 -25.12
N SER A 388 -18.49 -21.15 -26.41
CA SER A 388 -17.20 -21.38 -27.07
C SER A 388 -16.60 -20.09 -27.66
N ARG A 389 -17.45 -19.21 -28.22
CA ARG A 389 -17.07 -18.00 -28.95
C ARG A 389 -17.35 -16.71 -28.18
N PHE A 390 -16.57 -15.68 -28.50
CA PHE A 390 -16.87 -14.31 -28.08
C PHE A 390 -18.18 -13.81 -28.69
N ARG A 391 -18.96 -13.09 -27.89
CA ARG A 391 -20.15 -12.37 -28.33
C ARG A 391 -20.15 -10.96 -27.76
N GLN A 392 -20.66 -10.02 -28.55
CA GLN A 392 -20.71 -8.60 -28.19
C GLN A 392 -21.83 -8.25 -27.18
N ASP A 393 -22.68 -9.22 -26.83
CA ASP A 393 -23.66 -9.04 -25.76
C ASP A 393 -22.95 -8.74 -24.43
N PRO A 394 -23.56 -7.97 -23.52
CA PRO A 394 -22.95 -7.65 -22.24
C PRO A 394 -22.55 -8.91 -21.46
N ILE A 395 -21.41 -8.90 -20.78
CA ILE A 395 -20.84 -10.08 -20.13
C ILE A 395 -21.78 -10.73 -19.10
N PHE A 396 -22.43 -9.92 -18.27
CA PHE A 396 -23.44 -10.35 -17.29
C PHE A 396 -24.77 -10.79 -17.93
N SER A 397 -24.90 -10.67 -19.25
CA SER A 397 -25.99 -11.26 -20.02
C SER A 397 -25.65 -12.57 -20.71
N ARG A 398 -24.36 -12.85 -20.85
CA ARG A 398 -23.84 -14.05 -21.50
C ARG A 398 -23.63 -15.18 -20.51
N PHE A 399 -23.10 -14.86 -19.33
CA PHE A 399 -22.76 -15.86 -18.33
C PHE A 399 -23.63 -15.65 -17.09
N ASP A 400 -24.52 -16.61 -16.85
CA ASP A 400 -25.53 -16.60 -15.80
C ASP A 400 -25.49 -17.86 -14.92
N VAL A 401 -24.43 -18.66 -15.06
CA VAL A 401 -24.14 -19.80 -14.18
C VAL A 401 -23.10 -19.39 -13.15
N TYR A 402 -23.50 -19.38 -11.88
CA TYR A 402 -22.71 -18.86 -10.77
C TYR A 402 -22.25 -19.98 -9.83
N GLY A 403 -20.98 -19.93 -9.43
CA GLY A 403 -20.37 -20.87 -8.50
C GLY A 403 -20.80 -20.68 -7.04
N GLY A 404 -20.12 -21.40 -6.14
CA GLY A 404 -20.18 -21.13 -4.71
C GLY A 404 -19.49 -19.82 -4.32
N ILE A 405 -19.65 -19.42 -3.07
CA ILE A 405 -18.87 -18.32 -2.48
C ILE A 405 -17.46 -18.85 -2.20
N ASP A 406 -16.46 -18.21 -2.78
CA ASP A 406 -15.05 -18.60 -2.70
C ASP A 406 -14.36 -17.93 -1.50
N GLN A 407 -13.29 -18.55 -0.98
CA GLN A 407 -12.51 -17.98 0.11
C GLN A 407 -11.72 -16.75 -0.30
N HIS A 408 -11.32 -16.63 -1.56
CA HIS A 408 -10.60 -15.47 -2.05
C HIS A 408 -11.46 -14.22 -1.96
N ILE A 409 -10.80 -13.11 -1.66
CA ILE A 409 -11.44 -11.82 -1.50
C ILE A 409 -10.87 -10.77 -2.46
N LYS A 410 -11.69 -9.75 -2.69
CA LYS A 410 -11.24 -8.40 -3.04
C LYS A 410 -11.59 -7.45 -1.91
N SER A 411 -11.06 -6.24 -1.97
CA SER A 411 -11.20 -5.29 -0.88
C SER A 411 -11.75 -3.94 -1.33
N CYS A 412 -12.61 -3.38 -0.48
CA CYS A 412 -13.00 -1.98 -0.51
C CYS A 412 -12.56 -1.34 0.80
N PHE A 413 -11.70 -0.33 0.75
CA PHE A 413 -11.00 0.17 1.92
C PHE A 413 -10.85 1.69 1.90
N ARG A 414 -10.53 2.26 3.06
CA ARG A 414 -10.30 3.69 3.22
C ARG A 414 -8.88 4.04 2.74
N PRO A 415 -8.69 4.65 1.55
CA PRO A 415 -7.36 4.76 0.92
C PRO A 415 -6.34 5.55 1.75
N HIS A 416 -6.80 6.40 2.67
CA HIS A 416 -5.99 7.23 3.57
C HIS A 416 -5.12 6.44 4.57
N PHE A 417 -5.46 5.19 4.88
CA PHE A 417 -4.75 4.37 5.87
C PHE A 417 -3.73 3.39 5.27
N PHE A 418 -3.63 3.34 3.94
CA PHE A 418 -2.83 2.34 3.24
C PHE A 418 -1.84 3.02 2.28
N HIS A 419 -0.68 2.39 2.08
CA HIS A 419 0.43 2.91 1.28
C HIS A 419 0.76 2.04 0.05
N GLY A 420 0.12 0.88 -0.05
CA GLY A 420 0.21 -0.03 -1.18
C GLY A 420 -0.92 -1.06 -1.15
N SER A 421 -0.98 -1.95 -2.13
CA SER A 421 -1.99 -3.01 -2.15
C SER A 421 -1.50 -4.24 -2.91
N HIS A 422 -1.78 -5.42 -2.37
CA HIS A 422 -1.82 -6.65 -3.16
C HIS A 422 -3.04 -6.59 -4.11
N PRO A 423 -3.10 -7.44 -5.16
CA PRO A 423 -4.33 -7.73 -5.91
C PRO A 423 -5.61 -7.94 -5.07
N HIS A 424 -5.50 -8.37 -3.81
CA HIS A 424 -6.65 -8.78 -2.98
C HIS A 424 -6.90 -7.86 -1.79
N TYR A 425 -5.84 -7.37 -1.12
CA TYR A 425 -5.94 -6.62 0.13
C TYR A 425 -4.92 -5.48 0.20
N PRO A 426 -5.24 -4.38 0.90
CA PRO A 426 -4.34 -3.24 1.03
C PRO A 426 -3.24 -3.46 2.07
N ILE A 427 -2.11 -2.79 1.87
CA ILE A 427 -0.92 -2.81 2.73
C ILE A 427 -0.87 -1.50 3.53
N SER A 428 -0.81 -1.62 4.86
CA SER A 428 -0.63 -0.52 5.80
C SER A 428 0.69 -0.65 6.52
N SER A 429 1.18 0.43 7.13
CA SER A 429 2.22 0.30 8.15
C SER A 429 1.69 -0.48 9.36
N SER A 430 2.58 -1.23 9.99
CA SER A 430 2.30 -2.06 11.17
C SER A 430 1.80 -1.24 12.37
N ILE A 431 2.06 0.07 12.39
CA ILE A 431 1.65 0.96 13.49
C ILE A 431 0.14 1.25 13.54
N TYR A 432 -0.56 1.17 12.40
CA TYR A 432 -1.93 1.69 12.29
C TYR A 432 -3.00 0.68 12.73
N ASN A 433 -2.67 -0.61 12.76
CA ASN A 433 -3.59 -1.71 13.10
C ASN A 433 -4.99 -1.55 12.46
N PRO A 434 -5.09 -1.51 11.11
CA PRO A 434 -6.36 -1.38 10.41
C PRO A 434 -7.32 -2.54 10.72
N ILE A 435 -8.62 -2.24 10.78
CA ILE A 435 -9.68 -3.21 11.05
C ILE A 435 -10.23 -3.74 9.72
N PHE A 436 -10.06 -5.04 9.51
CA PHE A 436 -10.59 -5.80 8.38
C PHE A 436 -11.86 -6.53 8.80
N VAL A 437 -12.92 -6.39 8.03
CA VAL A 437 -14.20 -7.09 8.22
C VAL A 437 -14.64 -7.75 6.93
N GLU A 438 -15.51 -8.74 7.02
CA GLU A 438 -16.22 -9.27 5.85
C GLU A 438 -17.37 -8.36 5.41
N SER A 439 -17.98 -8.68 4.26
CA SER A 439 -19.08 -7.89 3.69
C SER A 439 -20.27 -7.68 4.63
N ASP A 440 -20.51 -8.60 5.56
CA ASP A 440 -21.58 -8.56 6.57
C ASP A 440 -21.16 -7.99 7.94
N LYS A 441 -19.98 -7.37 8.01
CA LYS A 441 -19.32 -6.82 9.23
C LYS A 441 -18.78 -7.83 10.22
N SER A 442 -18.85 -9.13 9.94
CA SER A 442 -18.11 -10.11 10.75
C SER A 442 -16.60 -9.84 10.65
N ALA A 443 -15.83 -10.21 11.69
CA ALA A 443 -14.39 -9.99 11.69
C ALA A 443 -13.72 -10.88 10.64
N HIS A 444 -12.84 -10.30 9.82
CA HIS A 444 -12.09 -11.06 8.83
C HIS A 444 -10.98 -11.87 9.51
N THR A 445 -10.92 -13.18 9.21
CA THR A 445 -9.85 -14.07 9.67
C THR A 445 -9.32 -14.90 8.50
N SER A 446 -8.00 -15.18 8.51
CA SER A 446 -7.30 -15.90 7.45
C SER A 446 -6.33 -16.97 7.99
N LEU A 447 -6.70 -17.64 9.08
CA LEU A 447 -5.87 -18.60 9.78
C LEU A 447 -5.93 -20.02 9.19
N LEU A 448 -6.95 -20.30 8.37
CA LEU A 448 -7.27 -21.61 7.80
C LEU A 448 -7.17 -21.62 6.26
N GLY A 449 -6.89 -20.47 5.64
CA GLY A 449 -6.76 -20.35 4.19
C GLY A 449 -5.60 -21.17 3.59
N PRO A 450 -5.57 -21.32 2.24
CA PRO A 450 -4.54 -22.09 1.52
C PRO A 450 -3.11 -21.65 1.87
N ILE A 451 -2.93 -20.36 2.13
CA ILE A 451 -1.71 -19.77 2.67
C ILE A 451 -2.04 -19.18 4.04
N ARG A 452 -1.58 -19.85 5.09
CA ARG A 452 -1.91 -19.51 6.47
C ARG A 452 -1.46 -18.09 6.82
N GLY A 453 -2.41 -17.27 7.25
CA GLY A 453 -2.18 -15.87 7.67
C GLY A 453 -2.23 -14.86 6.53
N GLU A 454 -2.49 -15.29 5.28
CA GLU A 454 -2.62 -14.37 4.15
C GLU A 454 -4.05 -13.81 4.06
N LYS A 455 -4.18 -12.48 4.18
CA LYS A 455 -5.46 -11.77 4.17
C LYS A 455 -6.24 -11.84 2.85
N ALA A 456 -5.68 -12.47 1.82
CA ALA A 456 -6.38 -12.71 0.57
C ALA A 456 -7.51 -13.75 0.71
N PHE A 457 -7.55 -14.50 1.82
CA PHE A 457 -8.50 -15.59 2.05
C PHE A 457 -9.32 -15.37 3.32
N SER A 458 -10.63 -15.58 3.21
CA SER A 458 -11.55 -15.63 4.34
C SER A 458 -11.73 -17.07 4.83
N ASP A 459 -11.58 -17.28 6.14
CA ASP A 459 -11.90 -18.56 6.78
C ASP A 459 -13.41 -18.86 6.78
N PHE A 460 -14.25 -17.81 6.71
CA PHE A 460 -15.70 -17.90 6.77
C PHE A 460 -16.35 -17.07 5.65
N PRO A 461 -16.30 -17.56 4.39
CA PRO A 461 -16.77 -16.79 3.25
C PRO A 461 -18.24 -16.42 3.35
N THR A 462 -18.56 -15.17 3.02
CA THR A 462 -19.93 -14.63 3.07
C THR A 462 -20.22 -13.82 1.82
N GLY A 463 -21.44 -14.00 1.29
CA GLY A 463 -21.92 -13.36 0.07
C GLY A 463 -23.33 -12.82 0.22
N SER A 464 -23.77 -12.60 1.46
CA SER A 464 -25.15 -12.21 1.75
C SER A 464 -25.40 -10.73 1.50
N ASP A 465 -24.40 -9.88 1.73
CA ASP A 465 -24.50 -8.42 1.67
C ASP A 465 -23.72 -7.80 0.50
N ALA A 466 -22.59 -8.41 0.11
CA ALA A 466 -21.89 -8.10 -1.12
C ALA A 466 -21.09 -9.30 -1.64
N ILE A 467 -20.87 -9.36 -2.95
CA ILE A 467 -20.10 -10.38 -3.67
C ILE A 467 -19.35 -9.71 -4.81
N VAL A 468 -18.13 -10.18 -5.11
CA VAL A 468 -17.46 -9.90 -6.39
C VAL A 468 -17.63 -11.09 -7.32
N TYR A 469 -18.37 -10.91 -8.42
CA TYR A 469 -18.51 -11.94 -9.44
C TYR A 469 -17.28 -11.93 -10.34
N HIS A 470 -16.56 -13.05 -10.38
CA HIS A 470 -15.32 -13.17 -11.12
C HIS A 470 -15.56 -13.89 -12.45
N TYR A 471 -15.61 -13.11 -13.52
CA TYR A 471 -15.73 -13.62 -14.89
C TYR A 471 -14.36 -14.05 -15.41
N PHE A 472 -13.61 -14.83 -14.66
CA PHE A 472 -12.25 -15.24 -15.03
C PHE A 472 -12.24 -16.13 -16.29
N LEU A 473 -13.20 -17.07 -16.37
CA LEU A 473 -13.18 -18.17 -17.34
C LEU A 473 -13.75 -17.78 -18.72
N LYS A 474 -14.93 -17.13 -18.74
CA LYS A 474 -15.64 -16.68 -19.96
C LYS A 474 -15.73 -17.77 -21.04
N SER A 475 -15.90 -17.41 -22.32
CA SER A 475 -15.93 -18.39 -23.41
C SER A 475 -14.55 -18.99 -23.68
N ALA A 476 -14.49 -20.10 -24.43
CA ALA A 476 -13.21 -20.72 -24.79
C ALA A 476 -12.28 -19.79 -25.59
N GLU A 477 -12.80 -18.97 -26.51
CA GLU A 477 -12.00 -17.93 -27.19
C GLU A 477 -11.47 -16.87 -26.23
N GLU A 478 -12.31 -16.39 -25.32
CA GLU A 478 -11.91 -15.38 -24.33
C GLU A 478 -10.94 -15.93 -23.29
N PHE A 479 -11.00 -17.24 -23.00
CA PHE A 479 -10.02 -17.93 -22.17
C PHE A 479 -8.65 -17.93 -22.85
N VAL A 480 -8.56 -18.28 -24.13
CA VAL A 480 -7.32 -18.16 -24.91
C VAL A 480 -6.83 -16.71 -24.94
N TRP A 481 -7.74 -15.76 -25.17
CA TRP A 481 -7.41 -14.32 -25.16
C TRP A 481 -6.75 -13.89 -23.84
N LYS A 482 -7.29 -14.32 -22.69
CA LYS A 482 -6.75 -13.98 -21.36
C LYS A 482 -5.29 -14.39 -21.19
N PHE A 483 -4.89 -15.53 -21.74
CA PHE A 483 -3.49 -16.01 -21.69
C PHE A 483 -2.62 -15.52 -22.86
N SER A 484 -3.20 -14.79 -23.81
CA SER A 484 -2.46 -14.12 -24.90
C SER A 484 -1.94 -12.73 -24.52
N ARG A 485 -2.23 -12.29 -23.30
CA ARG A 485 -1.81 -11.00 -22.75
C ARG A 485 -0.99 -11.20 -21.49
N ASN A 486 -0.16 -10.21 -21.17
CA ASN A 486 0.68 -10.25 -19.98
C ASN A 486 -0.20 -10.20 -18.72
N ARG A 487 0.22 -10.91 -17.68
CA ARG A 487 -0.35 -10.73 -16.35
C ARG A 487 0.10 -9.41 -15.74
N GLY A 488 -0.75 -8.83 -14.89
CA GLY A 488 -0.45 -7.55 -14.23
C GLY A 488 0.71 -7.65 -13.24
N ASP A 489 0.89 -8.80 -12.60
CA ASP A 489 1.92 -9.06 -11.60
C ASP A 489 3.26 -9.56 -12.19
N TYR A 490 3.24 -10.12 -13.40
CA TYR A 490 4.45 -10.63 -14.09
C TYR A 490 4.37 -10.46 -15.62
N PRO A 491 4.48 -9.22 -16.15
CA PRO A 491 4.50 -8.96 -17.58
C PRO A 491 5.85 -9.40 -18.19
N ASN A 492 5.89 -10.61 -18.73
CA ASN A 492 7.15 -11.25 -19.16
C ASN A 492 7.35 -11.30 -20.67
N VAL A 493 6.31 -11.07 -21.48
CA VAL A 493 6.36 -11.32 -22.93
C VAL A 493 6.25 -10.03 -23.73
N VAL A 494 7.17 -9.85 -24.66
CA VAL A 494 7.25 -8.68 -25.57
C VAL A 494 6.67 -8.98 -26.96
N ASP A 495 6.41 -10.25 -27.28
CA ASP A 495 5.81 -10.65 -28.54
C ASP A 495 4.35 -10.18 -28.63
N ASP A 496 3.95 -9.71 -29.80
CA ASP A 496 2.57 -9.25 -30.02
C ASP A 496 1.59 -10.43 -30.17
N ILE A 497 2.02 -11.61 -30.62
CA ILE A 497 1.16 -12.80 -30.72
C ILE A 497 1.83 -13.95 -29.98
N TYR A 498 1.29 -14.30 -28.81
CA TYR A 498 1.74 -15.44 -28.03
C TYR A 498 0.57 -15.99 -27.19
N ILE A 499 0.77 -17.17 -26.60
CA ILE A 499 -0.10 -17.71 -25.54
C ILE A 499 0.81 -18.20 -24.43
N ASN A 500 0.59 -17.74 -23.20
CA ASN A 500 1.28 -18.29 -22.03
C ASN A 500 0.70 -19.67 -21.69
N ILE A 501 1.24 -20.71 -22.32
CA ILE A 501 0.75 -22.08 -22.20
C ILE A 501 0.91 -22.61 -20.76
N GLU A 502 2.02 -22.30 -20.10
CA GLU A 502 2.28 -22.76 -18.73
C GLU A 502 1.22 -22.24 -17.74
N ASP A 503 0.93 -20.94 -17.83
CA ASP A 503 -0.09 -20.30 -17.00
C ASP A 503 -1.49 -20.80 -17.40
N MET A 504 -1.81 -20.88 -18.69
CA MET A 504 -3.08 -21.41 -19.19
C MET A 504 -3.35 -22.83 -18.71
N VAL A 505 -2.34 -23.72 -18.72
CA VAL A 505 -2.46 -25.10 -18.25
C VAL A 505 -2.83 -25.15 -16.76
N SER A 506 -2.28 -24.25 -15.94
CA SER A 506 -2.60 -24.16 -14.51
C SER A 506 -4.08 -23.88 -14.24
N PHE A 507 -4.76 -23.18 -15.14
CA PHE A 507 -6.20 -22.84 -15.00
C PHE A 507 -7.13 -23.69 -15.88
N SER A 508 -6.60 -24.49 -16.80
CA SER A 508 -7.39 -25.27 -17.76
C SER A 508 -8.27 -26.32 -17.07
N SER A 509 -7.79 -26.96 -16.01
CA SER A 509 -8.57 -27.93 -15.24
C SER A 509 -9.86 -27.30 -14.68
N HIS A 510 -9.75 -26.09 -14.11
CA HIS A 510 -10.89 -25.34 -13.61
C HIS A 510 -11.83 -24.96 -14.76
N PHE A 511 -11.31 -24.43 -15.87
CA PHE A 511 -12.12 -24.11 -17.05
C PHE A 511 -12.96 -25.29 -17.54
N PHE A 512 -12.34 -26.46 -17.75
CA PHE A 512 -13.05 -27.62 -18.28
C PHE A 512 -14.03 -28.22 -17.27
N GLN A 513 -13.75 -28.13 -15.97
CA GLN A 513 -14.69 -28.56 -14.93
C GLN A 513 -15.93 -27.68 -14.90
N GLU A 514 -15.78 -26.37 -15.10
CA GLU A 514 -16.86 -25.38 -15.06
C GLU A 514 -17.62 -25.26 -16.39
N TYR A 515 -17.02 -25.66 -17.52
CA TYR A 515 -17.53 -25.38 -18.86
C TYR A 515 -18.99 -25.81 -19.09
N LYS A 516 -19.34 -27.02 -18.63
CA LYS A 516 -20.68 -27.62 -18.78
C LYS A 516 -21.55 -27.55 -17.54
N GLN A 517 -21.13 -26.82 -16.52
CA GLN A 517 -21.90 -26.76 -15.29
C GLN A 517 -23.21 -25.99 -15.45
N THR A 518 -24.18 -26.41 -14.65
CA THR A 518 -25.51 -25.79 -14.53
C THR A 518 -25.76 -25.55 -13.05
N HIS A 519 -25.03 -24.60 -12.49
CA HIS A 519 -25.11 -24.23 -11.07
C HIS A 519 -26.29 -23.31 -10.74
N SER A 520 -26.51 -23.13 -9.44
CA SER A 520 -27.68 -22.48 -8.85
C SER A 520 -27.78 -20.98 -9.15
N ASN A 521 -28.99 -20.51 -9.42
CA ASN A 521 -29.30 -19.08 -9.54
C ASN A 521 -29.22 -18.31 -8.21
N GLU A 522 -29.17 -19.00 -7.06
CA GLU A 522 -29.24 -18.32 -5.76
C GLU A 522 -28.01 -17.45 -5.48
N THR A 523 -26.80 -17.93 -5.79
CA THR A 523 -25.57 -17.12 -5.63
C THR A 523 -25.53 -15.97 -6.64
N GLY A 524 -26.19 -16.11 -7.80
CA GLY A 524 -26.29 -15.09 -8.85
C GLY A 524 -27.26 -13.94 -8.58
N LYS A 525 -28.06 -14.03 -7.51
CA LYS A 525 -29.17 -13.10 -7.27
C LYS A 525 -28.75 -11.61 -7.23
N LEU A 526 -27.55 -11.30 -6.73
CA LEU A 526 -27.07 -9.92 -6.63
C LEU A 526 -26.70 -9.33 -7.99
N MET A 527 -26.05 -10.13 -8.84
CA MET A 527 -25.78 -9.76 -10.23
C MET A 527 -27.09 -9.58 -11.00
N LEU A 528 -28.01 -10.55 -10.90
CA LEU A 528 -29.28 -10.51 -11.61
C LEU A 528 -30.12 -9.28 -11.23
N ALA A 529 -30.12 -8.86 -9.96
CA ALA A 529 -30.81 -7.66 -9.50
C ALA A 529 -30.19 -6.34 -10.01
N SER A 530 -28.94 -6.38 -10.50
CA SER A 530 -28.20 -5.20 -10.98
C SER A 530 -27.99 -5.17 -12.49
N ARG A 531 -28.39 -6.26 -13.17
CA ARG A 531 -28.14 -6.50 -14.58
C ARG A 531 -28.83 -5.48 -15.47
N GLU A 532 -30.10 -5.18 -15.23
CA GLU A 532 -30.88 -4.30 -16.11
C GLU A 532 -30.32 -2.88 -16.12
N GLU A 533 -29.96 -2.31 -14.97
CA GLU A 533 -29.37 -0.97 -14.93
C GLU A 533 -27.97 -0.94 -15.55
N SER A 534 -27.20 -2.03 -15.39
CA SER A 534 -25.89 -2.18 -16.04
C SER A 534 -26.01 -2.21 -17.57
N ILE A 535 -27.01 -2.92 -18.12
CA ILE A 535 -27.29 -2.94 -19.56
C ILE A 535 -27.65 -1.53 -20.05
N LYS A 536 -28.57 -0.84 -19.36
CA LYS A 536 -29.00 0.51 -19.73
C LYS A 536 -27.85 1.52 -19.75
N GLU A 537 -26.98 1.49 -18.74
CA GLU A 537 -25.83 2.39 -18.70
C GLU A 537 -24.82 2.07 -19.82
N ARG A 538 -24.66 0.79 -20.18
CA ARG A 538 -23.82 0.38 -21.31
C ARG A 538 -24.38 0.85 -22.65
N GLU A 539 -25.69 0.68 -22.87
CA GLU A 539 -26.38 1.16 -24.07
C GLU A 539 -26.20 2.67 -24.22
N LYS A 540 -26.36 3.43 -23.13
CA LYS A 540 -26.11 4.88 -23.09
C LYS A 540 -24.68 5.27 -23.46
N LEU A 541 -23.67 4.50 -23.04
CA LEU A 541 -22.28 4.74 -23.47
C LEU A 541 -22.12 4.54 -24.98
N LEU A 542 -22.82 3.56 -25.56
CA LEU A 542 -22.77 3.23 -26.99
C LEU A 542 -23.60 4.18 -27.88
N GLU A 543 -24.47 5.03 -27.31
CA GLU A 543 -25.15 6.10 -28.05
C GLU A 543 -24.18 7.19 -28.54
N ASP A 544 -23.03 7.34 -27.87
CA ASP A 544 -21.99 8.27 -28.28
C ASP A 544 -21.18 7.71 -29.46
N ALA A 545 -21.19 8.42 -30.59
CA ALA A 545 -20.58 7.96 -31.83
C ALA A 545 -19.07 7.75 -31.73
N ASP A 546 -18.36 8.55 -30.93
CA ASP A 546 -16.91 8.43 -30.76
C ASP A 546 -16.58 7.17 -29.95
N ILE A 547 -17.34 6.93 -28.87
CA ILE A 547 -17.21 5.73 -28.03
C ILE A 547 -17.52 4.48 -28.87
N LEU A 548 -18.63 4.46 -29.59
CA LEU A 548 -19.03 3.35 -30.44
C LEU A 548 -17.98 3.07 -31.53
N HIS A 549 -17.46 4.12 -32.17
CA HIS A 549 -16.41 3.97 -33.18
C HIS A 549 -15.14 3.36 -32.59
N ALA A 550 -14.65 3.87 -31.46
CA ALA A 550 -13.47 3.34 -30.81
C ALA A 550 -13.66 1.90 -30.32
N TYR A 551 -14.84 1.56 -29.81
CA TYR A 551 -15.18 0.19 -29.43
C TYR A 551 -15.20 -0.76 -30.64
N ASN A 552 -15.72 -0.32 -31.79
CA ASN A 552 -15.68 -1.12 -33.03
C ASN A 552 -14.25 -1.38 -33.54
N LEU A 553 -13.30 -0.46 -33.30
CA LEU A 553 -11.89 -0.69 -33.60
C LEU A 553 -11.28 -1.78 -32.70
N ILE A 554 -11.63 -1.78 -31.42
CA ILE A 554 -11.26 -2.85 -30.48
C ILE A 554 -11.82 -4.18 -30.95
N LEU A 555 -13.10 -4.26 -31.31
CA LEU A 555 -13.74 -5.48 -31.80
C LEU A 555 -13.07 -6.00 -33.09
N SER A 556 -12.68 -5.10 -34.00
CA SER A 556 -11.95 -5.45 -35.21
C SER A 556 -10.57 -6.01 -34.89
N SER A 557 -9.84 -5.37 -33.97
CA SER A 557 -8.54 -5.82 -33.49
C SER A 557 -8.61 -7.16 -32.77
N TYR A 558 -9.64 -7.37 -31.95
CA TYR A 558 -9.90 -8.63 -31.27
C TYR A 558 -10.07 -9.75 -32.30
N LYS A 559 -10.93 -9.56 -33.31
CA LYS A 559 -11.17 -10.57 -34.35
C LYS A 559 -9.89 -10.95 -35.10
N GLU A 560 -9.14 -9.96 -35.60
CA GLU A 560 -7.90 -10.22 -36.34
C GLU A 560 -6.86 -10.95 -35.48
N ARG A 561 -6.69 -10.53 -34.23
CA ARG A 561 -5.72 -11.13 -33.31
C ARG A 561 -6.17 -12.53 -32.89
N MET A 562 -7.46 -12.75 -32.65
CA MET A 562 -8.00 -14.05 -32.27
C MET A 562 -7.80 -15.09 -33.38
N GLU A 563 -7.96 -14.73 -34.66
CA GLU A 563 -7.65 -15.62 -35.78
C GLU A 563 -6.19 -16.10 -35.74
N LYS A 564 -5.24 -15.19 -35.47
CA LYS A 564 -3.82 -15.53 -35.33
C LYS A 564 -3.54 -16.41 -34.10
N LEU A 565 -4.20 -16.13 -32.98
CA LEU A 565 -4.06 -16.89 -31.75
C LEU A 565 -4.63 -18.31 -31.86
N LEU A 566 -5.77 -18.49 -32.53
CA LEU A 566 -6.31 -19.82 -32.80
C LEU A 566 -5.39 -20.61 -33.74
N GLN A 567 -4.80 -19.97 -34.75
CA GLN A 567 -3.78 -20.61 -35.60
C GLN A 567 -2.54 -21.01 -34.80
N LEU A 568 -2.10 -20.17 -33.86
CA LEU A 568 -1.00 -20.49 -32.95
C LEU A 568 -1.37 -21.67 -32.04
N CYS A 569 -2.58 -21.68 -31.47
CA CYS A 569 -3.10 -22.77 -30.66
C CYS A 569 -3.07 -24.13 -31.40
N LYS A 570 -3.39 -24.14 -32.70
CA LYS A 570 -3.28 -25.34 -33.55
C LYS A 570 -1.85 -25.88 -33.65
N THR A 571 -0.85 -25.02 -33.66
CA THR A 571 0.57 -25.47 -33.66
C THR A 571 0.97 -26.16 -32.34
N TYR A 572 0.21 -25.92 -31.27
CA TYR A 572 0.43 -26.51 -29.94
C TYR A 572 -0.39 -27.77 -29.69
N GLU A 573 -1.43 -28.05 -30.49
CA GLU A 573 -2.36 -29.16 -30.31
C GLU A 573 -1.66 -30.53 -30.15
N GLY A 574 -0.58 -30.78 -30.90
CA GLY A 574 0.16 -32.04 -30.82
C GLY A 574 1.11 -32.17 -29.62
N LYS A 575 1.30 -31.08 -28.86
CA LYS A 575 2.20 -31.02 -27.68
C LYS A 575 1.45 -30.79 -26.38
N TYR A 576 0.30 -30.12 -26.43
CA TYR A 576 -0.47 -29.69 -25.26
C TYR A 576 -1.94 -30.06 -25.42
N GLU A 577 -2.40 -31.08 -24.71
CA GLU A 577 -3.76 -31.62 -24.79
C GLU A 577 -4.84 -30.56 -24.52
N ASN A 578 -4.58 -29.60 -23.64
CA ASN A 578 -5.53 -28.52 -23.33
C ASN A 578 -5.81 -27.64 -24.56
N CYS A 579 -4.82 -27.41 -25.43
CA CYS A 579 -5.02 -26.70 -26.69
C CYS A 579 -5.96 -27.47 -27.62
N SER A 580 -5.75 -28.79 -27.75
CA SER A 580 -6.62 -29.68 -28.55
C SER A 580 -8.06 -29.64 -28.05
N ARG A 581 -8.25 -29.69 -26.73
CA ARG A 581 -9.58 -29.66 -26.11
C ARG A 581 -10.28 -28.31 -26.31
N LEU A 582 -9.57 -27.19 -26.15
CA LEU A 582 -10.12 -25.86 -26.42
C LEU A 582 -10.49 -25.69 -27.90
N LEU A 583 -9.62 -26.10 -28.83
CA LEU A 583 -9.91 -26.04 -30.26
C LEU A 583 -11.11 -26.90 -30.63
N ASN A 584 -11.22 -28.10 -30.06
CA ASN A 584 -12.38 -28.97 -30.27
C ASN A 584 -13.69 -28.31 -29.79
N ILE A 585 -13.67 -27.67 -28.62
CA ILE A 585 -14.82 -26.90 -28.11
C ILE A 585 -15.19 -25.77 -29.07
N ILE A 586 -14.19 -25.08 -29.59
CA ILE A 586 -14.33 -23.90 -30.44
C ILE A 586 -14.83 -24.29 -31.85
N GLU A 587 -14.30 -25.35 -32.45
CA GLU A 587 -14.60 -25.77 -33.84
C GLU A 587 -15.90 -26.57 -33.99
N ASN A 588 -16.42 -27.16 -32.90
CA ASN A 588 -17.65 -27.96 -32.92
C ASN A 588 -18.93 -27.17 -32.55
N ASP A 589 -18.81 -25.85 -32.37
CA ASP A 589 -19.90 -24.89 -32.16
C ASP A 589 -19.97 -23.95 -33.38
#